data_AF-A0AAE0W5G1-F1
#
_entry.id   AF-A0AAE0W5G1-F1
#
_cell.length_a   1.000
_cell.length_b   1.000
_cell.length_c   1.000
_cell.angle_alpha   90.00
_cell.angle_beta   90.00
_cell.angle_gamma   90.00
#
_symmetry.space_group_name_H-M   'P 1'
#
loop_
_entity.id
_entity.type
_entity.pdbx_description
1 polymer ?
#
loop_
_entity_poly.entity_id
_entity_poly.type
_entity_poly.pdbx_seq_one_letter_code
_entity_poly.pdbx_strand_id
1 'polypeptide(L)'
;MKTFDLRELLPESLDGFCHYYGSLTTPPCYESVNWFIFYETIEISRRQLNAFRHSVYPNIGSEPIRYFSEHFRPPQPLNGRKIYCRNKDW
;
A
#
# COMPACT_ATOMS: atom_id res chain seq x y z
N MET A 1 16.53 -12.53 17.07
CA MET A 1 15.57 -11.92 16.12
C MET A 1 14.28 -12.70 16.23
N LYS A 2 13.12 -12.05 16.40
CA LYS A 2 11.83 -12.76 16.40
C LYS A 2 11.37 -12.89 14.94
N THR A 3 11.00 -14.10 14.54
CA THR A 3 10.36 -14.35 13.25
C THR A 3 8.84 -14.25 13.41
N PHE A 4 8.14 -13.91 12.33
CA PHE A 4 6.69 -13.95 12.24
C PHE A 4 6.29 -14.34 10.81
N ASP A 5 5.07 -14.84 10.62
CA ASP A 5 4.57 -15.25 9.30
C ASP A 5 4.10 -14.01 8.53
N LEU A 6 4.64 -13.79 7.32
CA LEU A 6 4.25 -12.66 6.47
C LEU A 6 2.81 -12.79 5.95
N ARG A 7 2.23 -13.99 5.96
CA ARG A 7 0.81 -14.18 5.63
C ARG A 7 -0.12 -13.42 6.56
N GLU A 8 0.31 -13.16 7.80
CA GLU A 8 -0.43 -12.34 8.76
C GLU A 8 -0.55 -10.86 8.32
N LEU A 9 0.22 -10.44 7.30
CA LEU A 9 0.14 -9.10 6.70
C LEU A 9 -0.75 -9.04 5.45
N LEU A 10 -1.36 -10.16 5.06
CA LEU A 10 -2.25 -10.24 3.92
C LEU A 10 -3.72 -10.30 4.37
N PRO A 11 -4.67 -9.94 3.51
CA PRO A 11 -6.09 -10.17 3.78
C PRO A 11 -6.40 -11.66 3.96
N GLU A 12 -7.53 -11.95 4.60
CA GLU A 12 -7.96 -13.33 4.85
C GLU A 12 -8.22 -14.10 3.54
N SER A 13 -8.88 -13.47 2.56
CA SER A 13 -9.03 -14.03 1.21
C SER A 13 -8.17 -13.30 0.19
N LEU A 14 -7.42 -14.08 -0.59
CA LEU A 14 -6.60 -13.60 -1.71
C LEU A 14 -7.26 -13.90 -3.08
N ASP A 15 -8.48 -14.42 -3.08
CA ASP A 15 -9.16 -14.83 -4.31
C ASP A 15 -9.65 -13.64 -5.14
N GLY A 16 -10.03 -12.56 -4.46
CA GLY A 16 -10.51 -11.33 -5.08
C GLY A 16 -9.40 -10.30 -5.27
N PHE A 17 -9.02 -10.02 -6.53
CA PHE A 17 -8.02 -8.99 -6.85
C PHE A 17 -8.15 -8.46 -8.27
N CYS A 18 -7.63 -7.25 -8.51
CA CYS A 18 -7.30 -6.75 -9.84
C CYS A 18 -5.79 -6.75 -10.07
N HIS A 19 -5.37 -6.99 -11.30
CA HIS A 19 -3.99 -6.87 -11.71
C HIS A 19 -3.81 -6.08 -13.01
N TYR A 20 -2.68 -5.38 -13.12
CA TYR A 20 -2.31 -4.60 -14.29
C TYR A 20 -0.80 -4.32 -14.33
N TYR A 21 -0.27 -4.13 -15.53
CA TYR A 21 1.11 -3.65 -15.71
C TYR A 21 1.20 -2.14 -15.51
N GLY A 22 2.11 -1.71 -14.65
CA GLY A 22 2.30 -0.31 -14.28
C GLY A 22 3.74 0.00 -13.89
N SER A 23 3.89 1.09 -13.13
CA SER A 23 5.19 1.60 -12.71
C SER A 23 5.39 1.56 -11.21
N LEU A 24 6.64 1.80 -10.80
CA LEU A 24 6.95 2.26 -9.46
C LEU A 24 6.17 3.55 -9.15
N THR A 25 5.64 3.64 -7.93
CA THR A 25 4.98 4.85 -7.42
C THR A 25 5.97 5.87 -6.87
N THR A 26 7.26 5.54 -6.87
CA THR A 26 8.39 6.40 -6.48
C THR A 26 9.35 6.58 -7.67
N PRO A 27 10.10 7.70 -7.74
CA PRO A 27 11.19 7.85 -8.70
C PRO A 27 12.13 6.63 -8.67
N PRO A 28 12.64 6.19 -9.83
CA PRO A 28 12.53 6.79 -11.17
C PRO A 28 11.26 6.40 -11.96
N CYS A 29 10.22 5.86 -11.32
CA CYS A 29 8.91 5.59 -11.94
C CYS A 29 8.94 4.59 -13.12
N TYR A 30 9.89 3.64 -13.14
CA TYR A 30 9.98 2.64 -14.22
C TYR A 30 8.71 1.80 -14.36
N GLU A 31 8.24 1.62 -15.60
CA GLU A 31 7.10 0.77 -15.98
C GLU A 31 7.46 -0.72 -16.02
N SER A 32 7.87 -1.25 -14.87
CA SER A 32 8.38 -2.63 -14.73
C SER A 32 7.58 -3.46 -13.71
N VAL A 33 6.48 -2.92 -13.18
CA VAL A 33 5.73 -3.54 -12.08
C VAL A 33 4.49 -4.24 -12.61
N ASN A 34 4.29 -5.50 -12.23
CA ASN A 34 3.00 -6.16 -12.33
C ASN A 34 2.27 -6.02 -10.99
N TRP A 35 1.26 -5.15 -10.94
CA TRP A 35 0.53 -4.86 -9.72
C TRP A 35 -0.57 -5.89 -9.46
N PHE A 36 -0.69 -6.33 -8.22
CA PHE A 36 -1.82 -7.10 -7.71
C PHE A 36 -2.43 -6.33 -6.54
N ILE A 37 -3.71 -5.97 -6.65
CA ILE A 37 -4.43 -5.19 -5.65
C ILE A 37 -5.62 -6.05 -5.20
N PHE A 38 -5.54 -6.57 -3.97
CA PHE A 38 -6.63 -7.33 -3.35
C PHE A 38 -7.82 -6.43 -3.01
N TYR A 39 -9.02 -7.00 -3.08
CA TYR A 39 -10.25 -6.29 -2.71
C TYR A 39 -10.43 -6.18 -1.20
N GLU A 40 -10.06 -7.24 -0.47
CA GLU A 40 -10.11 -7.24 0.99
C GLU A 40 -8.94 -6.44 1.57
N THR A 41 -9.20 -5.70 2.66
CA THR A 41 -8.18 -4.93 3.37
C THR A 41 -7.83 -5.59 4.69
N ILE A 42 -6.60 -5.40 5.16
CA ILE A 42 -6.24 -5.71 6.55
C ILE A 42 -6.66 -4.58 7.47
N GLU A 43 -7.09 -4.92 8.68
CA GLU A 43 -7.45 -3.94 9.70
C GLU A 43 -6.27 -3.69 10.65
N ILE A 44 -6.11 -2.43 11.05
CA ILE A 44 -5.20 -2.05 12.13
C ILE A 44 -5.97 -1.20 13.14
N SER A 45 -5.61 -1.31 14.42
CA SER A 45 -6.19 -0.47 15.45
C SER A 45 -5.79 0.99 15.26
N ARG A 46 -6.65 1.90 15.74
CA ARG A 46 -6.35 3.35 15.77
C ARG A 46 -5.03 3.67 16.50
N ARG A 47 -4.68 2.89 17.53
CA ARG A 47 -3.40 3.01 18.24
C ARG A 47 -2.22 2.67 17.33
N GLN A 48 -2.32 1.58 16.56
CA GLN A 48 -1.29 1.19 15.59
C GLN A 48 -1.15 2.24 14.47
N LEU A 49 -2.27 2.73 13.93
CA LEU A 49 -2.25 3.79 12.91
C LEU A 49 -1.56 5.06 13.42
N ASN A 50 -1.89 5.50 14.64
CA ASN A 50 -1.23 6.65 15.26
C ASN A 50 0.26 6.38 15.47
N ALA A 51 0.64 5.22 16.02
CA ALA A 51 2.05 4.88 16.22
C ALA A 51 2.82 4.89 14.89
N PHE A 52 2.25 4.31 13.82
CA PHE A 52 2.85 4.31 12.49
C PHE A 52 3.12 5.74 11.99
N ARG A 53 2.12 6.61 12.06
CA ARG A 53 2.24 8.03 11.63
C ARG A 53 3.32 8.82 12.38
N HIS A 54 3.58 8.50 13.66
CA HIS A 54 4.63 9.16 14.45
C HIS A 54 6.01 8.51 14.28
N SER A 55 6.07 7.21 13.99
CA SER A 55 7.34 6.46 13.89
C SER A 55 8.16 6.79 12.65
N VAL A 56 7.52 7.16 11.54
CA VAL A 56 8.20 7.42 10.26
C VAL A 56 8.87 8.80 10.23
N TYR A 57 8.42 9.74 11.07
CA TYR A 57 9.06 11.04 11.28
C TYR A 57 9.29 11.26 12.78
N PRO A 58 10.33 10.64 13.36
CA PRO A 58 10.71 10.98 14.72
C PRO A 58 11.01 12.48 14.78
N ASN A 59 10.54 13.17 15.83
CA ASN A 59 10.88 14.57 16.06
C ASN A 59 12.40 14.71 16.17
N ILE A 60 13.06 15.23 15.14
CA ILE A 60 14.48 15.57 15.19
C ILE A 60 14.56 17.06 15.57
N GLY A 61 14.89 17.34 16.83
CA GLY A 61 15.07 18.70 17.34
C GLY A 61 13.76 19.44 17.62
N SER A 62 13.75 20.74 17.34
CA SER A 62 12.64 21.68 17.60
C SER A 62 11.71 21.89 16.40
N GLU A 63 11.84 21.07 15.36
CA GLU A 63 10.98 21.16 14.18
C GLU A 63 9.54 20.75 14.51
N PRO A 64 8.52 21.37 13.89
CA PRO A 64 7.13 21.00 14.07
C PRO A 64 6.92 19.52 13.71
N ILE A 65 6.03 18.84 14.46
CA ILE A 65 5.60 17.47 14.13
C ILE A 65 5.09 17.47 12.68
N ARG A 66 5.89 16.94 11.75
CA ARG A 66 5.45 16.65 10.39
C ARG A 66 4.60 15.40 10.45
N TYR A 67 3.29 15.61 10.46
CA TYR A 67 2.36 14.51 10.30
C TYR A 67 2.67 13.78 8.99
N PHE A 68 2.64 12.45 9.04
CA PHE A 68 2.67 11.57 7.87
C PHE A 68 1.46 11.84 6.98
N SER A 69 1.46 12.92 6.20
CA SER A 69 0.29 13.34 5.42
C SER A 69 0.40 13.07 3.92
N GLU A 70 1.57 12.85 3.34
CA GLU A 70 1.70 12.90 1.86
C GLU A 70 2.72 11.92 1.26
N HIS A 71 2.90 10.73 1.83
CA HIS A 71 3.77 9.68 1.27
C HIS A 71 3.05 8.72 0.31
N PHE A 72 2.29 9.28 -0.62
CA PHE A 72 1.65 8.51 -1.68
C PHE A 72 1.69 9.32 -2.97
N ARG A 73 1.78 8.62 -4.09
CA ARG A 73 1.62 9.24 -5.41
C ARG A 73 0.12 9.34 -5.72
N PRO A 74 -0.39 10.49 -6.19
CA PRO A 74 -1.77 10.59 -6.67
C PRO A 74 -2.08 9.58 -7.78
N PRO A 75 -3.34 9.13 -7.93
CA PRO A 75 -3.75 8.29 -9.04
C PRO A 75 -3.32 8.88 -10.39
N GLN A 76 -2.88 8.01 -11.30
CA GLN A 76 -2.44 8.40 -12.63
C GLN A 76 -3.46 7.94 -13.68
N PRO A 77 -3.55 8.61 -14.83
CA PRO A 77 -4.44 8.20 -15.91
C PRO A 77 -4.20 6.74 -16.34
N LEU A 78 -5.29 6.05 -16.73
CA LEU A 78 -5.20 4.65 -17.14
C LEU A 78 -4.49 4.48 -18.49
N ASN A 79 -4.53 5.49 -19.36
CA ASN A 79 -3.88 5.51 -20.68
C ASN A 79 -4.21 4.27 -21.53
N GLY A 80 -5.46 3.81 -21.49
CA GLY A 80 -5.93 2.66 -22.27
C GLY A 80 -5.41 1.29 -21.79
N ARG A 81 -4.66 1.23 -20.68
CA ARG A 81 -4.23 -0.05 -20.09
C ARG A 81 -5.43 -0.89 -19.69
N LYS A 82 -5.35 -2.18 -19.95
CA LYS A 82 -6.34 -3.16 -19.49
C LYS A 82 -6.08 -3.52 -18.03
N ILE A 83 -7.15 -3.62 -17.25
CA ILE A 83 -7.13 -4.15 -15.89
C ILE A 83 -7.88 -5.48 -15.93
N TYR A 84 -7.27 -6.50 -15.35
CA TYR A 84 -7.86 -7.83 -15.26
C TYR A 84 -8.24 -8.09 -13.82
N CYS A 85 -9.51 -8.38 -13.57
CA CYS A 85 -10.02 -8.58 -12.22
C CYS A 85 -10.58 -9.98 -12.06
N ARG A 86 -10.26 -10.61 -10.92
CA ARG A 86 -10.85 -11.86 -10.46
C ARG A 86 -11.83 -11.51 -9.35
N ASN A 87 -13.13 -11.67 -9.61
CA ASN A 87 -14.16 -11.47 -8.60
C ASN A 87 -14.28 -12.73 -7.73
N LYS A 88 -14.54 -12.53 -6.44
CA LYS A 88 -14.75 -13.60 -5.44
C LYS A 88 -16.03 -14.39 -5.69
N ASP A 89 -17.01 -13.79 -6.37
CA ASP A 89 -18.40 -14.26 -6.43
C ASP A 89 -18.77 -15.04 -7.72
N TRP A 90 -17.78 -15.50 -8.50
CA TRP A 90 -18.01 -16.27 -9.73
C TRP A 90 -17.37 -17.65 -9.64
#